data_AF-A0AAD3VX23-F1
#
_entry.id   AF-A0AAD3VX23-F1
#
_cell.length_a   1.000
_cell.length_b   1.000
_cell.length_c   1.000
_cell.angle_alpha   90.00
_cell.angle_beta   90.00
_cell.angle_gamma   90.00
#
_symmetry.space_group_name_H-M   'P 1'
#
loop_
_entity.id
_entity.type
_entity.pdbx_description
1 polymer ?
#
loop_
_entity_poly.entity_id
_entity_poly.type
_entity_poly.pdbx_seq_one_letter_code
_entity_poly.pdbx_strand_id
1 'polypeptide(L)' 'KNIETTARGQNNLLPPIFEAVKSYASIGEVCDVLRDVFGVYRPGQEI' A
#
# COMPACT_ATOMS: atom_id res chain seq x y z
N LYS A 1 10.66 1.88 9.22
CA LYS A 1 10.55 1.71 7.75
C LYS A 1 9.16 2.18 7.35
N ASN A 2 9.02 2.97 6.28
CA ASN A 2 7.71 3.42 5.80
C ASN A 2 7.05 2.35 4.91
N ILE A 3 5.78 2.55 4.58
CA ILE A 3 4.98 1.63 3.78
C ILE A 3 5.60 1.41 2.40
N GLU A 4 6.03 2.48 1.72
CA GLU A 4 6.60 2.42 0.37
C GLU A 4 7.83 1.50 0.29
N THR A 5 8.81 1.69 1.17
CA THR A 5 10.04 0.86 1.19
C THR A 5 9.72 -0.60 1.48
N THR A 6 8.71 -0.85 2.33
CA THR A 6 8.28 -2.20 2.68
C THR A 6 7.58 -2.88 1.51
N ALA A 7 6.73 -2.12 0.78
CA ALA A 7 5.99 -2.57 -0.40
C ALA A 7 6.92 -2.87 -1.60
N ARG A 8 8.01 -2.12 -1.77
CA ARG A 8 9.03 -2.41 -2.80
C ARG A 8 9.84 -3.68 -2.52
N GLY A 9 9.81 -4.18 -1.28
CA GLY A 9 10.46 -5.41 -0.86
C GLY A 9 9.49 -6.57 -0.69
N GLN A 10 9.91 -7.57 0.09
CA GLN A 10 9.09 -8.75 0.45
C GLN A 10 8.83 -8.83 1.97
N ASN A 11 8.96 -7.69 2.67
CA ASN A 11 8.75 -7.64 4.11
C ASN A 11 7.25 -7.56 4.43
N ASN A 12 6.87 -7.95 5.64
CA ASN A 12 5.48 -7.85 6.08
C ASN A 12 5.01 -6.37 6.13
N LEU A 13 3.90 -6.08 5.44
CA LEU A 13 3.28 -4.75 5.34
C LEU A 13 2.41 -4.37 6.55
N LEU A 14 1.97 -5.34 7.36
CA LEU A 14 1.09 -5.06 8.50
C LEU A 14 1.70 -4.08 9.52
N PRO A 15 2.96 -4.26 9.97
CA PRO A 15 3.56 -3.36 10.95
C PRO A 15 3.59 -1.87 10.52
N PRO A 16 4.08 -1.48 9.33
CA PRO A 16 4.07 -0.07 8.93
C PRO A 16 2.68 0.48 8.63
N ILE A 17 1.73 -0.34 8.17
CA ILE A 17 0.32 0.08 7.99
C ILE A 17 -0.32 0.38 9.34
N PHE A 18 -0.09 -0.47 10.35
CA PHE A 18 -0.63 -0.28 11.69
C PHE A 18 -0.14 1.02 12.33
N GLU A 19 1.16 1.34 12.17
CA GLU A 19 1.72 2.60 12.66
C GLU A 19 1.20 3.82 11.90
N ALA A 20 0.90 3.71 10.60
CA ALA A 20 0.26 4.77 9.84
C ALA A 20 -1.16 5.06 10.34
N VAL A 21 -1.98 4.02 10.53
CA VAL A 21 -3.36 4.16 11.03
C VAL A 21 -3.38 4.71 12.46
N LYS A 22 -2.45 4.28 13.33
CA LYS A 22 -2.26 4.89 14.67
C LYS A 22 -1.94 6.38 14.61
N SER A 23 -1.26 6.81 13.57
CA SER A 23 -0.92 8.22 13.32
C SER A 23 -2.06 8.97 12.63
N TYR A 24 -3.28 8.42 12.64
CA TYR A 24 -4.47 8.96 11.99
C TYR A 24 -4.39 9.05 10.47
N ALA A 25 -3.50 8.28 9.83
CA ALA A 25 -3.55 8.11 8.39
C ALA A 25 -4.84 7.39 8.00
N SER A 26 -5.50 7.91 6.98
CA SER A 26 -6.68 7.33 6.37
C SER A 26 -6.34 6.09 5.55
N ILE A 27 -7.35 5.26 5.32
CA ILE A 27 -7.25 4.13 4.38
C ILE A 27 -6.89 4.62 2.98
N GLY A 28 -7.40 5.80 2.57
CA GLY A 28 -7.09 6.41 1.28
C GLY A 28 -5.59 6.66 1.10
N GLU A 29 -4.96 7.34 2.06
CA GLU A 29 -3.53 7.67 2.03
C GLU A 29 -2.66 6.41 2.01
N VAL A 30 -3.02 5.38 2.78
CA VAL A 30 -2.30 4.10 2.74
C VAL A 30 -2.46 3.43 1.37
N CYS A 31 -3.68 3.41 0.82
CA CYS A 31 -3.93 2.84 -0.49
C CYS A 31 -3.21 3.59 -1.61
N ASP A 32 -3.11 4.92 -1.55
CA ASP A 32 -2.41 5.72 -2.56
C ASP A 32 -0.93 5.34 -2.64
N VAL A 33 -0.25 5.24 -1.50
CA VAL A 33 1.14 4.77 -1.46
C VAL A 33 1.29 3.36 -2.06
N LEU A 34 0.33 2.46 -1.80
CA LEU A 34 0.36 1.11 -2.35
C LEU A 34 0.09 1.09 -3.86
N ARG A 35 -0.79 1.98 -4.36
CA ARG A 35 -1.06 2.14 -5.80
C ARG A 35 0.17 2.66 -6.55
N ASP A 36 0.97 3.53 -5.94
CA ASP A 36 2.20 4.04 -6.55
C ASP A 36 3.27 2.95 -6.71
N VAL A 37 3.29 1.95 -5.83
CA VAL A 37 4.27 0.86 -5.86
C VAL A 37 3.79 -0.33 -6.70
N PHE A 38 2.54 -0.76 -6.51
CA PHE A 38 1.99 -1.97 -7.14
C PHE A 38 1.18 -1.69 -8.39
N GLY A 39 0.77 -0.45 -8.61
CA GLY A 39 -0.23 -0.09 -9.60
C GLY A 39 -1.65 -0.42 -9.16
N VAL A 40 -2.57 -0.34 -10.12
CA VAL A 40 -4.00 -0.64 -9.92
C VAL A 40 -4.36 -1.83 -10.79
N TYR A 41 -5.03 -2.81 -10.19
CA TYR A 41 -5.57 -3.93 -10.94
C TYR A 41 -6.54 -3.42 -12.02
N ARG A 42 -6.32 -3.83 -13.27
CA ARG A 42 -7.22 -3.60 -14.38
C ARG A 42 -7.75 -4.96 -14.83
N PRO A 43 -9.06 -5.22 -14.70
CA PRO A 43 -9.61 -6.46 -15.22
C PRO A 43 -9.31 -6.56 -16.71
N GLY A 44 -8.85 -7.73 -17.15
CA GLY A 44 -8.67 -7.99 -18.58
C GLY A 44 -10.04 -7.90 -19.25
N GLN A 45 -10.17 -7.06 -20.28
CA GLN A 45 -11.33 -7.16 -21.17
C GLN A 45 -11.21 -8.51 -21.86
N GLU A 46 -12.01 -9.48 -21.43
CA GLU A 46 -12.31 -10.65 -22.24
C GLU A 46 -13.00 -10.14 -23.52
N ILE A 47 -12.34 -10.33 -24.65
CA ILE A 47 -12.86 -10.10 -26.01
C ILE A 47 -13.42 -11.42 -26.53
#